data_AF-A0A356C0B2-F1
#
_entry.id   AF-A0A356C0B2-F1
#
_cell.length_a   1.000
_cell.length_b   1.000
_cell.length_c   1.000
_cell.angle_alpha   90.00
_cell.angle_beta   90.00
_cell.angle_gamma   90.00
#
_symmetry.space_group_name_H-M   'P 1'
#
loop_
_entity.id
_entity.type
_entity.pdbx_description
1 polymer ?
#
loop_
_entity_poly.entity_id
_entity_poly.type
_entity_poly.pdbx_seq_one_letter_code
_entity_poly.pdbx_strand_id
1 'polypeptide(L)'
;YQRVCTVWTRTKETVTREMLDNFDKFNPVYMMAISGARGNESQISQLAGMRGLVADPTGRTFEIPIKANFREGLTVLEYFISSHGTRKGLADTAIRTADSGYLTRRLVDVSQDV
;
A
#
# COMPACT_ATOMS: atom_id res chain seq x y z
N TYR A 1 -1.20 -13.53 -17.14
CA TYR A 1 -0.52 -12.36 -16.58
C TYR A 1 -1.31 -11.05 -16.60
N GLN A 2 -1.13 -10.12 -17.56
CA GLN A 2 -1.67 -8.75 -17.43
C GLN A 2 -3.19 -8.70 -17.28
N ARG A 3 -3.93 -9.49 -18.05
CA ARG A 3 -5.40 -9.56 -17.97
C ARG A 3 -5.90 -10.02 -16.60
N VAL A 4 -5.19 -10.95 -15.95
CA VAL A 4 -5.51 -11.43 -14.58
C VAL A 4 -5.26 -10.31 -13.56
N CYS A 5 -4.15 -9.60 -13.69
CA CYS A 5 -3.85 -8.45 -12.83
C CYS A 5 -4.92 -7.37 -12.97
N THR A 6 -5.33 -7.02 -14.19
CA THR A 6 -6.39 -6.02 -14.44
C THR A 6 -7.72 -6.44 -13.81
N VAL A 7 -8.11 -7.71 -13.94
CA VAL A 7 -9.35 -8.21 -13.31
C VAL A 7 -9.29 -8.02 -11.80
N TRP A 8 -8.20 -8.43 -11.15
CA TRP A 8 -8.07 -8.28 -9.70
C TRP A 8 -7.97 -6.84 -9.22
N THR A 9 -7.32 -5.96 -9.98
CA THR A 9 -7.30 -4.52 -9.70
C THR A 9 -8.72 -3.96 -9.73
N ARG A 10 -9.51 -4.28 -10.76
CA ARG A 10 -10.89 -3.82 -10.89
C ARG A 10 -11.80 -4.41 -9.80
N THR A 11 -11.58 -5.67 -9.42
CA THR A 11 -12.29 -6.29 -8.30
C THR A 11 -12.00 -5.54 -7.00
N LYS A 12 -10.73 -5.21 -6.73
CA LYS A 12 -10.36 -4.42 -5.55
C LYS A 12 -11.05 -3.07 -5.54
N GLU A 13 -11.03 -2.33 -6.64
CA GLU A 13 -11.71 -1.03 -6.73
C GLU A 13 -13.22 -1.13 -6.47
N THR A 14 -13.86 -2.17 -7.00
CA THR A 14 -15.28 -2.44 -6.76
C THR A 14 -15.53 -2.72 -5.28
N VAL A 15 -14.74 -3.60 -4.65
CA VAL A 15 -14.86 -3.92 -3.21
C VAL A 15 -14.61 -2.68 -2.35
N THR A 16 -13.63 -1.85 -2.70
CA THR A 16 -13.34 -0.60 -1.97
C THR A 16 -14.55 0.34 -2.04
N ARG A 17 -15.17 0.51 -3.21
CA ARG A 17 -16.33 1.39 -3.38
C ARG A 17 -17.53 0.90 -2.57
N GLU A 18 -17.91 -0.36 -2.75
CA GLU A 18 -19.03 -0.96 -2.02
C GLU A 18 -18.79 -0.93 -0.50
N MET A 19 -17.54 -1.11 -0.05
CA MET A 19 -17.20 -0.97 1.35
C MET A 19 -17.42 0.45 1.85
N LEU A 20 -16.91 1.47 1.15
CA LEU A 20 -17.06 2.88 1.54
C LEU A 20 -18.52 3.32 1.55
N ASP A 21 -19.33 2.86 0.58
CA ASP A 21 -20.76 3.19 0.48
C ASP A 21 -21.58 2.57 1.63
N ASN A 22 -21.13 1.43 2.18
CA ASN A 22 -21.77 0.76 3.32
C ASN A 22 -21.23 1.20 4.69
N PHE A 23 -20.22 2.06 4.76
CA PHE A 23 -19.68 2.54 6.02
C PHE A 23 -20.60 3.58 6.66
N ASP A 24 -20.83 3.48 7.98
CA ASP A 24 -21.54 4.51 8.73
C ASP A 24 -20.71 5.81 8.76
N LYS A 25 -21.36 6.93 8.51
CA LYS A 25 -20.78 8.28 8.55
C LYS A 25 -20.21 8.62 9.93
N PHE A 26 -20.77 8.06 10.98
CA PHE A 26 -20.29 8.25 12.36
C PHE A 26 -19.22 7.26 12.80
N ASN A 27 -18.78 6.36 11.91
CA ASN A 27 -17.67 5.46 12.22
C ASN A 27 -16.38 6.29 12.40
N PRO A 28 -15.68 6.21 13.55
CA PRO A 28 -14.46 6.98 13.79
C PRO A 28 -13.36 6.73 12.75
N VAL A 29 -13.24 5.51 12.23
CA VAL A 29 -12.25 5.17 11.19
C VAL A 29 -12.57 5.88 9.89
N TYR A 30 -13.84 5.96 9.53
CA TYR A 30 -14.30 6.67 8.35
C TYR A 30 -14.10 8.18 8.49
N MET A 31 -14.49 8.75 9.64
CA MET A 31 -14.28 10.17 9.94
C MET A 31 -12.80 10.56 9.89
N MET A 32 -11.89 9.74 10.41
CA MET A 32 -10.44 10.04 10.40
C MET A 32 -9.86 10.08 8.97
N ALA A 33 -10.29 9.18 8.09
CA ALA A 33 -9.78 9.16 6.71
C ALA A 33 -10.41 10.25 5.83
N ILE A 34 -11.72 10.49 5.94
CA ILE A 34 -12.42 11.50 5.12
C ILE A 34 -12.09 12.93 5.56
N SER A 35 -11.89 13.16 6.85
CA SER A 35 -11.45 14.48 7.35
C SER A 35 -10.01 14.84 6.96
N GLY A 36 -9.24 13.87 6.43
CA GLY A 36 -7.82 14.06 6.11
C GLY A 36 -6.90 14.12 7.32
N ALA A 37 -7.43 13.90 8.54
CA ALA A 37 -6.63 13.94 9.76
C ALA A 37 -5.60 12.80 9.81
N ARG A 38 -6.03 11.57 9.49
CA ARG A 38 -5.14 10.40 9.43
C ARG A 38 -5.79 9.26 8.67
N GLY A 39 -5.02 8.70 7.76
CA GLY A 39 -5.42 7.52 6.98
C GLY A 39 -5.89 7.90 5.58
N ASN A 40 -6.00 6.89 4.72
CA ASN A 40 -6.52 7.04 3.37
C ASN A 40 -7.48 5.89 3.02
N GLU A 41 -8.28 6.07 1.98
CA GLU A 41 -9.23 5.06 1.50
C GLU A 41 -8.56 3.71 1.21
N SER A 42 -7.34 3.72 0.68
CA SER A 42 -6.57 2.50 0.41
C SER A 42 -6.20 1.73 1.69
N GLN A 43 -5.95 2.42 2.80
CA GLN A 43 -5.67 1.81 4.09
C GLN A 43 -6.94 1.24 4.72
N ILE A 44 -8.07 1.95 4.63
CA ILE A 44 -9.36 1.41 5.07
C ILE A 44 -9.73 0.17 4.24
N SER A 45 -9.51 0.22 2.92
CA SER A 45 -9.72 -0.93 2.02
C SER A 45 -8.93 -2.15 2.42
N GLN A 46 -7.72 -2.00 2.96
CA GLN A 46 -6.92 -3.13 3.42
C GLN A 46 -7.37 -3.66 4.79
N LEU A 47 -7.93 -2.79 5.62
CA LEU A 47 -8.47 -3.17 6.94
C LEU A 47 -9.77 -3.96 6.83
N ALA A 48 -10.72 -3.52 6.00
CA ALA A 48 -12.08 -4.04 5.97
C ALA A 48 -12.55 -4.57 4.60
N GLY A 49 -11.82 -4.29 3.51
CA GLY A 49 -12.19 -4.74 2.17
C GLY A 49 -11.36 -5.94 1.73
N MET A 50 -10.32 -5.68 0.95
CA MET A 50 -9.32 -6.67 0.53
C MET A 50 -7.94 -6.04 0.43
N ARG A 51 -6.90 -6.83 0.72
CA ARG A 51 -5.50 -6.38 0.55
C ARG A 51 -5.15 -6.19 -0.93
N GLY A 52 -5.46 -7.20 -1.76
CA GLY A 52 -5.26 -7.19 -3.20
C GLY A 52 -3.95 -7.82 -3.66
N LEU A 53 -3.48 -7.38 -4.84
CA LEU A 53 -2.26 -7.89 -5.46
C LEU A 53 -1.02 -7.39 -4.72
N VAL A 54 -0.03 -8.28 -4.59
CA VAL A 54 1.27 -7.98 -3.96
C VAL A 54 2.38 -8.15 -5.00
N ALA A 55 3.40 -7.30 -4.93
CA ALA A 55 4.59 -7.42 -5.75
C ALA A 55 5.61 -8.36 -5.09
N ASP A 56 6.18 -9.23 -5.90
CA ASP A 56 7.34 -10.06 -5.62
C ASP A 56 8.59 -9.19 -5.40
N PRO A 57 9.62 -9.65 -4.67
CA PRO A 57 10.88 -8.89 -4.50
C PRO A 57 11.55 -8.53 -5.83
N THR A 58 11.31 -9.30 -6.89
CA THR A 58 11.81 -9.01 -8.24
C THR A 58 11.06 -7.86 -8.94
N GLY A 59 9.94 -7.39 -8.38
CA GLY A 59 9.08 -6.34 -8.94
C GLY A 59 7.91 -6.85 -9.79
N ARG A 60 7.80 -8.17 -10.02
CA ARG A 60 6.64 -8.77 -10.70
C ARG A 60 5.45 -8.87 -9.74
N THR A 61 4.24 -8.64 -10.21
CA THR A 61 3.01 -8.86 -9.43
C THR A 61 2.69 -10.35 -9.33
N PHE A 62 2.35 -10.85 -8.14
CA PHE A 62 1.79 -12.19 -7.96
C PHE A 62 0.41 -12.29 -8.62
N GLU A 63 0.16 -13.36 -9.38
CA GLU A 63 -1.14 -13.56 -10.03
C GLU A 63 -2.27 -13.96 -9.05
N ILE A 64 -1.88 -14.43 -7.85
CA ILE A 64 -2.79 -14.80 -6.78
C ILE A 64 -2.91 -13.60 -5.81
N PRO A 65 -4.08 -12.95 -5.72
CA PRO A 65 -4.28 -11.85 -4.78
C PRO A 65 -4.47 -12.36 -3.35
N ILE A 66 -4.20 -11.49 -2.38
CA ILE A 66 -4.64 -11.67 -1.00
C ILE A 66 -6.09 -11.20 -0.91
N LYS A 67 -7.00 -12.15 -0.65
CA LYS A 67 -8.44 -11.88 -0.60
C LYS A 67 -8.86 -11.42 0.78
N ALA A 68 -8.24 -11.99 1.82
CA ALA A 68 -8.51 -11.61 3.20
C ALA A 68 -8.16 -10.14 3.47
N ASN A 69 -8.86 -9.55 4.42
CA ASN A 69 -8.54 -8.27 5.02
C ASN A 69 -7.93 -8.45 6.42
N PHE A 70 -7.35 -7.39 6.97
CA PHE A 70 -6.72 -7.47 8.30
C PHE A 70 -7.72 -7.73 9.44
N ARG A 71 -9.01 -7.41 9.24
CA ARG A 71 -10.06 -7.70 10.22
C ARG A 71 -10.41 -9.19 10.29
N GLU A 72 -10.48 -9.87 9.14
CA GLU A 72 -10.74 -11.31 9.01
C GLU A 72 -9.51 -12.15 9.35
N GLY A 73 -8.32 -11.58 9.14
CA GLY A 73 -7.04 -12.24 9.36
C GLY A 73 -6.54 -12.93 8.10
N LEU A 74 -5.22 -12.85 7.88
CA LEU A 74 -4.57 -13.47 6.73
C LEU A 74 -4.26 -14.94 7.00
N THR A 75 -4.39 -15.77 5.97
CA THR A 75 -3.85 -17.13 6.03
C THR A 75 -2.31 -17.10 6.08
N VAL A 76 -1.69 -18.21 6.52
CA VAL A 76 -0.22 -18.33 6.62
C VAL A 76 0.46 -17.99 5.29
N LEU A 77 -0.08 -18.47 4.18
CA LEU A 77 0.48 -18.21 2.84
C LEU A 77 0.34 -16.72 2.45
N GLU A 78 -0.82 -16.12 2.65
CA GLU A 78 -1.06 -14.71 2.33
C GLU A 78 -0.17 -13.79 3.19
N TYR A 79 0.02 -14.12 4.47
CA TYR A 79 0.90 -13.39 5.35
C TYR A 79 2.38 -13.50 4.93
N PHE A 80 2.82 -14.71 4.55
CA PHE A 80 4.17 -14.94 4.04
C PHE A 80 4.44 -14.12 2.77
N ILE A 81 3.51 -14.15 1.80
CA ILE A 81 3.61 -13.35 0.57
C ILE A 81 3.63 -11.85 0.89
N SER A 82 2.78 -11.37 1.80
CA SER A 82 2.76 -9.95 2.18
C SER A 82 4.07 -9.47 2.81
N SER A 83 4.85 -10.37 3.43
CA SER A 83 6.09 -10.01 4.13
C SER A 83 7.21 -9.59 3.16
N HIS A 84 7.25 -10.19 1.97
CA HIS A 84 8.24 -9.89 0.94
C HIS A 84 8.19 -8.41 0.48
N GLY A 85 6.99 -7.92 0.19
CA GLY A 85 6.78 -6.54 -0.24
C GLY A 85 7.16 -5.52 0.84
N THR A 86 6.75 -5.76 2.09
CA THR A 86 7.07 -4.87 3.21
C THR A 86 8.58 -4.79 3.46
N ARG A 87 9.27 -5.93 3.46
CA ARG A 87 10.71 -5.98 3.71
C ARG A 87 11.50 -5.23 2.64
N LYS A 88 11.14 -5.41 1.36
CA LYS A 88 11.75 -4.67 0.25
C LYS A 88 11.49 -3.17 0.38
N GLY A 89 10.26 -2.77 0.72
CA GLY A 89 9.92 -1.36 0.92
C GLY A 89 10.76 -0.70 2.02
N LEU A 90 11.02 -1.40 3.13
CA LEU A 90 11.88 -0.89 4.21
C LEU A 90 13.34 -0.74 3.75
N ALA A 91 13.88 -1.73 3.04
CA ALA A 91 15.23 -1.68 2.50
C ALA A 91 15.38 -0.54 1.47
N ASP A 92 14.43 -0.41 0.54
CA ASP A 92 14.42 0.64 -0.47
C ASP A 92 14.31 2.03 0.17
N THR A 93 13.55 2.16 1.26
CA THR A 93 13.44 3.43 2.00
C THR A 93 14.77 3.83 2.63
N ALA A 94 15.49 2.86 3.22
CA ALA A 94 16.81 3.12 3.79
C ALA A 94 17.82 3.58 2.73
N ILE A 95 17.86 2.91 1.58
CA ILE A 95 18.74 3.28 0.45
C ILE A 95 18.38 4.68 -0.08
N ARG A 96 17.08 4.94 -0.33
CA ARG A 96 16.61 6.25 -0.82
C ARG A 96 16.91 7.39 0.12
N THR A 97 16.89 7.14 1.43
CA THR A 97 17.26 8.15 2.45
C THR A 97 18.72 8.53 2.31
N ALA A 98 19.62 7.55 2.14
CA ALA A 98 21.04 7.80 1.93
C ALA A 98 21.31 8.59 0.64
N ASP A 99 20.70 8.17 -0.48
CA ASP A 99 20.88 8.84 -1.78
C ASP A 99 20.32 10.27 -1.75
N SER A 100 19.16 10.48 -1.14
CA SER A 100 18.56 11.82 -1.03
C SER A 100 19.40 12.76 -0.17
N GLY A 101 19.93 12.26 0.95
CA GLY A 101 20.85 13.02 1.80
C GLY A 101 22.15 13.38 1.06
N TYR A 102 22.69 12.43 0.30
CA TYR A 102 23.90 12.66 -0.51
C TYR A 102 23.67 13.70 -1.61
N LEU A 103 22.54 13.61 -2.32
CA LEU A 103 22.14 14.59 -3.33
C LEU A 103 22.00 15.98 -2.70
N THR A 104 21.31 16.08 -1.57
CA THR A 104 21.13 17.35 -0.85
C THR A 104 22.48 17.96 -0.46
N ARG A 105 23.42 17.15 0.04
CA ARG A 105 24.79 17.61 0.33
C ARG A 105 25.48 18.19 -0.91
N ARG A 106 25.45 17.48 -2.05
CA ARG A 106 26.08 17.98 -3.29
C ARG A 106 25.44 19.28 -3.80
N LEU A 107 24.11 19.40 -3.69
CA LEU A 107 23.40 20.62 -4.10
C LEU A 107 23.80 21.82 -3.23
N VAL A 108 23.95 21.61 -1.92
CA VAL A 108 24.46 22.62 -1.00
C VAL A 108 25.89 23.00 -1.34
N ASP A 109 26.79 22.01 -1.53
CA ASP A 109 28.21 22.25 -1.84
C ASP A 109 28.40 23.08 -3.12
N VAL A 110 27.54 22.91 -4.15
CA VAL A 110 27.61 23.68 -5.41
C VAL A 110 27.05 25.10 -5.28
N SER A 111 26.06 25.30 -4.41
CA SER A 111 25.34 26.57 -4.29
C SER A 111 25.83 27.44 -3.13
N GLN A 112 26.83 26.98 -2.36
CA GLN A 112 27.28 27.65 -1.14
C GLN A 112 28.05 28.96 -1.37
N ASP A 113 28.65 29.14 -2.56
CA ASP A 113 29.47 30.29 -2.93
C ASP A 113 28.73 31.28 -3.87
N VAL A 114 27.41 31.11 -4.05
CA VAL A 114 26.54 32.03 -4.82
C VAL A 114 25.96 33.10 -3.92
#